data_AF-A0A971CV33-F1
#
_entry.id   AF-A0A971CV33-F1
#
_cell.length_a   1.000
_cell.length_b   1.000
_cell.length_c   1.000
_cell.angle_alpha   90.00
_cell.angle_beta   90.00
_cell.angle_gamma   90.00
#
_symmetry.space_group_name_H-M   'P 1'
#
loop_
_entity.id
_entity.type
_entity.pdbx_description
1 polymer ?
#
loop_
_entity_poly.entity_id
_entity_poly.type
_entity_poly.pdbx_seq_one_letter_code
_entity_poly.pdbx_strand_id
1 'polypeptide(L)'
;MLRNRICAILTVVALGLTASTTGQTEDLARLLAPCIAEDTVAVVSIDAGRIDVDAIAKMVIDTASSTMDASQAQQLKDIVRRLGQTWRQRLAQFSAAGGERLYIVCNLGDLLFAVPATVRLNEPAMKAWIDGLGAGSLAYARRDGLLIAAPAWAIERRKAQPALRRAELSQAAAKGTNAPVEVYLIPSADSRR
;
A
#
# COMPACT_ATOMS: atom_id res chain seq x y z
N MET A 1 8.69 -16.57 -9.73
CA MET A 1 9.21 -15.21 -9.39
C MET A 1 8.16 -14.26 -8.82
N LEU A 2 6.89 -14.32 -9.27
CA LEU A 2 5.79 -13.49 -8.73
C LEU A 2 5.55 -13.72 -7.22
N ARG A 3 5.61 -14.99 -6.77
CA ARG A 3 5.44 -15.39 -5.36
C ARG A 3 6.46 -14.77 -4.40
N ASN A 4 7.73 -14.65 -4.81
CA ASN A 4 8.77 -14.01 -3.97
C ASN A 4 8.59 -12.50 -3.87
N ARG A 5 8.01 -11.84 -4.89
CA ARG A 5 7.76 -10.39 -4.87
C ARG A 5 6.54 -10.03 -4.01
N ILE A 6 5.50 -10.87 -4.05
CA ILE A 6 4.32 -10.76 -3.17
C ILE A 6 4.73 -10.93 -1.71
N CYS A 7 5.61 -11.89 -1.39
CA CYS A 7 6.14 -12.06 -0.04
C CYS A 7 6.95 -10.85 0.43
N ALA A 8 7.80 -10.25 -0.40
CA ALA A 8 8.59 -9.08 0.01
C ALA A 8 7.70 -7.85 0.34
N ILE A 9 6.61 -7.65 -0.41
CA ILE A 9 5.65 -6.58 -0.15
C ILE A 9 4.81 -6.90 1.11
N LEU A 10 4.40 -8.17 1.29
CA LEU A 10 3.69 -8.62 2.50
C LEU A 10 4.54 -8.50 3.78
N THR A 11 5.86 -8.75 3.72
CA THR A 11 6.74 -8.63 4.89
C THR A 11 6.94 -7.18 5.34
N VAL A 12 6.93 -6.21 4.41
CA VAL A 12 6.95 -4.78 4.76
C VAL A 12 5.63 -4.34 5.39
N VAL A 13 4.53 -4.95 4.99
CA VAL A 13 3.17 -4.66 5.48
C VAL A 13 2.88 -5.31 6.83
N ALA A 14 3.51 -6.44 7.17
CA ALA A 14 3.28 -7.17 8.42
C ALA A 14 3.78 -6.44 9.69
N LEU A 15 4.68 -5.47 9.57
CA LEU A 15 5.26 -4.73 10.72
C LEU A 15 4.43 -3.51 11.16
N GLY A 16 3.31 -3.22 10.51
CA GLY A 16 2.46 -2.05 10.78
C GLY A 16 1.17 -2.33 11.58
N LEU A 17 1.03 -3.51 12.19
CA LEU A 17 -0.17 -3.89 12.92
C LEU A 17 -0.25 -3.21 14.29
N THR A 18 -0.71 -1.96 14.34
CA THR A 18 -1.25 -1.36 15.57
C THR A 18 -2.72 -1.02 15.38
N ALA A 19 -3.57 -1.69 16.16
CA ALA A 19 -5.01 -1.53 16.09
C ALA A 19 -5.48 -0.32 16.92
N SER A 20 -6.18 0.69 16.37
CA SER A 20 -6.94 1.71 17.14
C SER A 20 -8.02 2.50 16.32
N THR A 21 -9.26 2.00 16.38
CA THR A 21 -10.60 2.63 16.17
C THR A 21 -10.88 3.81 15.18
N THR A 22 -11.85 3.50 14.30
CA THR A 22 -12.98 4.26 13.68
C THR A 22 -12.77 5.58 12.93
N GLY A 23 -13.12 5.54 11.62
CA GLY A 23 -13.83 6.63 10.94
C GLY A 23 -13.38 6.92 9.50
N GLN A 24 -13.67 6.05 8.51
CA GLN A 24 -13.67 6.39 7.06
C GLN A 24 -14.17 5.25 6.15
N THR A 25 -15.23 4.55 6.57
CA THR A 25 -15.52 3.20 6.12
C THR A 25 -16.23 3.07 4.77
N GLU A 26 -17.23 3.91 4.53
CA GLU A 26 -18.10 3.81 3.34
C GLU A 26 -17.49 4.46 2.10
N ASP A 27 -16.43 5.25 2.30
CA ASP A 27 -15.73 5.99 1.26
C ASP A 27 -14.71 5.09 0.51
N LEU A 28 -14.07 4.13 1.20
CA LEU A 28 -12.99 3.34 0.60
C LEU A 28 -13.46 2.44 -0.57
N ALA A 29 -14.53 1.67 -0.37
CA ALA A 29 -15.04 0.78 -1.41
C ALA A 29 -15.64 1.56 -2.60
N ARG A 30 -16.13 2.78 -2.35
CA ARG A 30 -16.62 3.70 -3.38
C ARG A 30 -15.46 4.29 -4.17
N LEU A 31 -14.45 4.80 -3.47
CA LEU A 31 -13.24 5.39 -4.04
C LEU A 31 -12.50 4.37 -4.91
N LEU A 32 -12.33 3.14 -4.43
CA LEU A 32 -11.57 2.11 -5.13
C LEU A 32 -12.38 1.28 -6.12
N ALA A 33 -13.69 1.51 -6.26
CA ALA A 33 -14.53 0.81 -7.23
C ALA A 33 -13.93 0.67 -8.66
N PRO A 34 -13.26 1.68 -9.26
CA PRO A 34 -12.61 1.52 -10.57
C PRO A 34 -11.37 0.61 -10.58
N CYS A 35 -10.82 0.29 -9.41
CA CYS A 35 -9.62 -0.53 -9.24
C CYS A 35 -9.94 -1.98 -8.84
N ILE A 36 -11.08 -2.19 -8.19
CA ILE A 36 -11.52 -3.51 -7.70
C ILE A 36 -12.08 -4.36 -8.84
N ALA A 37 -11.78 -5.65 -8.78
CA ALA A 37 -12.30 -6.68 -9.66
C ALA A 37 -12.65 -7.96 -8.88
N GLU A 38 -13.23 -8.93 -9.57
CA GLU A 38 -13.59 -10.22 -8.99
C GLU A 38 -12.36 -10.99 -8.48
N ASP A 39 -11.22 -10.82 -9.16
CA ASP A 39 -9.92 -11.41 -8.81
C ASP A 39 -9.14 -10.61 -7.76
N THR A 40 -9.71 -9.53 -7.20
CA THR A 40 -9.08 -8.80 -6.09
C THR A 40 -9.16 -9.61 -4.81
N VAL A 41 -8.00 -9.87 -4.20
CA VAL A 41 -7.86 -10.66 -2.96
C VAL A 41 -7.50 -9.81 -1.76
N ALA A 42 -6.88 -8.65 -1.97
CA ALA A 42 -6.55 -7.72 -0.90
C ALA A 42 -6.43 -6.28 -1.38
N VAL A 43 -6.63 -5.35 -0.45
CA VAL A 43 -6.30 -3.93 -0.60
C VAL A 43 -5.43 -3.52 0.57
N VAL A 44 -4.29 -2.90 0.28
CA VAL A 44 -3.47 -2.22 1.29
C VAL A 44 -3.73 -0.72 1.18
N SER A 45 -4.11 -0.09 2.30
CA SER A 45 -4.22 1.36 2.43
C SER A 45 -3.06 1.88 3.26
N ILE A 46 -2.35 2.88 2.75
CA ILE A 46 -1.18 3.47 3.39
C ILE A 46 -1.42 4.97 3.52
N ASP A 47 -1.58 5.44 4.75
CA ASP A 47 -1.67 6.84 5.13
C ASP A 47 -0.27 7.38 5.42
N ALA A 48 0.35 7.98 4.40
CA ALA A 48 1.76 8.36 4.46
C ALA A 48 2.03 9.46 5.51
N GLY A 49 1.04 10.32 5.75
CA GLY A 49 1.14 11.40 6.75
C GLY A 49 1.19 10.89 8.19
N ARG A 50 0.82 9.63 8.42
CA ARG A 50 0.75 9.02 9.75
C ARG A 50 1.85 8.00 10.02
N ILE A 51 2.75 7.77 9.05
CA ILE A 51 3.88 6.85 9.23
C ILE A 51 4.97 7.53 10.03
N ASP A 52 5.18 7.05 11.26
CA ASP A 52 6.33 7.41 12.07
C ASP A 52 7.46 6.39 11.84
N VAL A 53 8.38 6.74 10.95
CA VAL A 53 9.55 5.90 10.63
C VAL A 53 10.45 5.69 11.86
N ASP A 54 10.43 6.62 12.81
CA ASP A 54 11.32 6.61 13.97
C ASP A 54 10.78 5.69 15.05
N ALA A 55 9.46 5.71 15.25
CA ALA A 55 8.77 4.73 16.07
C ALA A 55 8.96 3.30 15.54
N ILE A 56 8.83 3.09 14.22
CA ILE A 56 9.07 1.77 13.60
C ILE A 56 10.52 1.34 13.79
N ALA A 57 11.49 2.22 13.48
CA ALA A 57 12.91 1.93 13.64
C ALA A 57 13.25 1.57 15.09
N LYS A 58 12.72 2.34 16.05
CA LYS A 58 12.89 2.09 17.48
C LYS A 58 12.31 0.74 17.88
N MET A 59 11.08 0.43 17.48
CA MET A 59 10.44 -0.85 17.78
C MET A 59 11.27 -2.04 17.29
N VAL A 60 11.77 -1.99 16.05
CA VAL A 60 12.61 -3.05 15.47
C VAL A 60 13.92 -3.19 16.26
N ILE A 61 14.56 -2.07 16.61
CA ILE A 61 15.82 -2.06 17.36
C ILE A 61 15.63 -2.59 18.79
N ASP A 62 14.56 -2.18 19.48
CA ASP A 62 14.24 -2.60 20.84
C ASP A 62 13.92 -4.11 20.87
N THR A 63 13.14 -4.60 19.89
CA THR A 63 12.83 -6.04 19.74
C THR A 63 14.09 -6.86 19.52
N ALA A 64 14.96 -6.43 18.60
CA ALA A 64 16.22 -7.11 18.33
C ALA A 64 17.16 -7.11 19.53
N SER A 65 17.26 -5.99 20.25
CA SER A 65 18.11 -5.88 21.44
C SER A 65 17.64 -6.80 22.58
N SER A 66 16.36 -7.19 22.59
CA SER A 66 15.80 -8.13 23.57
C SER A 66 15.93 -9.61 23.19
N THR A 67 16.30 -9.93 21.94
CA THR A 67 16.25 -11.30 21.38
C THR A 67 17.54 -11.76 20.73
N MET A 68 18.47 -10.85 20.42
CA MET A 68 19.70 -11.12 19.68
C MET A 68 20.95 -10.78 20.48
N ASP A 69 22.06 -11.43 20.14
CA ASP A 69 23.38 -11.09 20.67
C ASP A 69 23.83 -9.69 20.23
N ALA A 70 24.71 -9.07 21.01
CA ALA A 70 25.11 -7.67 20.84
C ALA A 70 25.67 -7.33 19.43
N SER A 71 26.39 -8.26 18.80
CA SER A 71 26.96 -8.07 17.45
C SER A 71 25.88 -8.08 16.36
N GLN A 72 24.88 -8.96 16.48
CA GLN A 72 23.75 -9.05 15.55
C GLN A 72 22.80 -7.85 15.71
N ALA A 73 22.53 -7.44 16.96
CA ALA A 73 21.75 -6.25 17.25
C ALA A 73 22.41 -4.98 16.66
N GLN A 74 23.74 -4.88 16.70
CA GLN A 74 24.46 -3.74 16.12
C GLN A 74 24.38 -3.72 14.59
N GLN A 75 24.56 -4.86 13.92
CA GLN A 75 24.39 -4.95 12.46
C GLN A 75 22.96 -4.58 12.02
N LEU A 76 21.95 -5.04 12.77
CA LEU A 76 20.56 -4.72 12.49
C LEU A 76 20.27 -3.23 12.71
N LYS A 77 20.83 -2.59 13.75
CA LYS A 77 20.72 -1.14 13.96
C LYS A 77 21.21 -0.35 12.75
N ASP A 78 22.35 -0.72 12.18
CA ASP A 78 22.89 -0.03 11.00
C ASP A 78 22.01 -0.22 9.75
N ILE A 79 21.47 -1.43 9.56
CA ILE A 79 20.51 -1.73 8.48
C ILE A 79 19.24 -0.90 8.66
N VAL A 80 18.62 -0.94 9.84
CA VAL A 80 17.39 -0.21 10.17
C VAL A 80 17.60 1.30 10.01
N ARG A 81 18.75 1.84 10.40
CA ARG A 81 19.05 3.27 10.22
C ARG A 81 19.12 3.66 8.74
N ARG A 82 19.80 2.87 7.90
CA ARG A 82 19.90 3.13 6.46
C ARG A 82 18.55 3.01 5.76
N LEU A 83 17.80 1.95 6.09
CA LEU A 83 16.44 1.76 5.59
C LEU A 83 15.52 2.91 6.02
N GLY A 84 15.58 3.31 7.29
CA GLY A 84 14.82 4.43 7.83
C GLY A 84 15.07 5.74 7.07
N GLN A 85 16.33 6.10 6.81
CA GLN A 85 16.65 7.30 6.02
C GLN A 85 16.09 7.23 4.60
N THR A 86 16.18 6.07 3.95
CA THR A 86 15.64 5.85 2.61
C THR A 86 14.11 5.99 2.61
N TRP A 87 13.44 5.42 3.61
CA TRP A 87 12.00 5.51 3.77
C TRP A 87 11.52 6.93 4.07
N ARG A 88 12.21 7.67 4.96
CA ARG A 88 11.90 9.09 5.21
C ARG A 88 12.00 9.91 3.94
N GLN A 89 13.06 9.72 3.16
CA GLN A 89 13.23 10.42 1.89
C GLN A 89 12.10 10.07 0.91
N ARG A 90 11.75 8.78 0.79
CA ARG A 90 10.65 8.34 -0.09
C ARG A 90 9.30 8.93 0.36
N LEU A 91 8.99 8.96 1.65
CA LEU A 91 7.75 9.54 2.16
C LEU A 91 7.69 11.06 1.97
N ALA A 92 8.82 11.75 2.14
CA ALA A 92 8.92 13.17 1.86
C ALA A 92 8.69 13.47 0.37
N GLN A 93 9.28 12.67 -0.53
CA GLN A 93 9.07 12.80 -1.98
C GLN A 93 7.61 12.51 -2.37
N PHE A 94 7.00 11.48 -1.78
CA PHE A 94 5.58 11.17 -1.98
C PHE A 94 4.69 12.35 -1.56
N SER A 95 4.92 12.89 -0.37
CA SER A 95 4.17 14.03 0.17
C SER A 95 4.38 15.30 -0.66
N ALA A 96 5.61 15.56 -1.09
CA ALA A 96 5.95 16.68 -1.97
C ALA A 96 5.30 16.56 -3.37
N ALA A 97 5.05 15.33 -3.84
CA ALA A 97 4.27 15.08 -5.05
C ALA A 97 2.75 15.23 -4.84
N GLY A 98 2.30 15.62 -3.64
CA GLY A 98 0.89 15.76 -3.29
C GLY A 98 0.22 14.46 -2.86
N GLY A 99 1.00 13.43 -2.54
CA GLY A 99 0.51 12.16 -2.04
C GLY A 99 0.18 12.22 -0.55
N GLU A 100 -1.07 11.89 -0.21
CA GLU A 100 -1.52 11.75 1.18
C GLU A 100 -1.76 10.27 1.51
N ARG A 101 -2.37 9.55 0.57
CA ARG A 101 -2.72 8.14 0.71
C ARG A 101 -2.36 7.35 -0.52
N LEU A 102 -1.76 6.18 -0.31
CA LEU A 102 -1.47 5.19 -1.34
C LEU A 102 -2.31 3.95 -1.11
N TYR A 103 -2.93 3.46 -2.17
CA TYR A 103 -3.64 2.19 -2.18
C TYR A 103 -2.89 1.21 -3.07
N ILE A 104 -2.72 -0.02 -2.59
CA ILE A 104 -2.20 -1.13 -3.36
C ILE A 104 -3.32 -2.16 -3.47
N VAL A 105 -3.82 -2.36 -4.69
CA VAL A 105 -4.85 -3.35 -4.99
C VAL A 105 -4.18 -4.62 -5.49
N CYS A 106 -4.31 -5.68 -4.71
CA CYS A 106 -3.73 -7.00 -4.98
C CYS A 106 -4.76 -7.86 -5.70
N ASN A 107 -4.54 -8.09 -6.98
CA ASN A 107 -5.31 -9.02 -7.79
C ASN A 107 -4.52 -10.31 -7.97
N LEU A 108 -5.20 -11.42 -8.28
CA LEU A 108 -4.51 -12.69 -8.55
C LEU A 108 -3.52 -12.57 -9.73
N GLY A 109 -3.83 -11.75 -10.73
CA GLY A 109 -3.00 -11.57 -11.93
C GLY A 109 -2.06 -10.36 -11.90
N ASP A 110 -2.30 -9.35 -11.06
CA ASP A 110 -1.52 -8.11 -11.05
C ASP A 110 -1.55 -7.37 -9.70
N LEU A 111 -0.67 -6.36 -9.61
CA LEU A 111 -0.66 -5.35 -8.58
C LEU A 111 -0.91 -3.99 -9.24
N LEU A 112 -1.77 -3.20 -8.60
CA LEU A 112 -2.12 -1.86 -9.02
C LEU A 112 -1.89 -0.89 -7.87
N PHE A 113 -1.27 0.24 -8.18
CA PHE A 113 -1.13 1.37 -7.26
C PHE A 113 -2.19 2.41 -7.61
N ALA A 114 -2.85 2.96 -6.60
CA ALA A 114 -3.80 4.05 -6.77
C ALA A 114 -3.54 5.13 -5.74
N VAL A 115 -3.56 6.39 -6.18
CA VAL A 115 -3.48 7.56 -5.30
C VAL A 115 -4.63 8.52 -5.65
N PRO A 116 -5.23 9.20 -4.66
CA PRO A 116 -6.20 10.26 -4.92
C PRO A 116 -5.61 11.37 -5.80
N ALA A 117 -6.28 11.68 -6.90
CA ALA A 117 -5.94 12.76 -7.82
C ALA A 117 -6.51 14.10 -7.33
N THR A 118 -6.01 14.56 -6.18
CA THR A 118 -6.38 15.85 -5.59
C THR A 118 -5.82 17.01 -6.42
N VAL A 119 -6.30 18.23 -6.15
CA VAL A 119 -5.76 19.46 -6.77
C VAL A 119 -4.29 19.72 -6.47
N ARG A 120 -3.75 19.11 -5.40
CA ARG A 120 -2.34 19.23 -4.99
C ARG A 120 -1.42 18.22 -5.67
N LEU A 121 -1.99 17.22 -6.36
CA LEU A 121 -1.21 16.15 -6.96
C LEU A 121 -0.34 16.68 -8.11
N ASN A 122 0.98 16.64 -7.92
CA ASN A 122 1.95 16.82 -8.99
C ASN A 122 2.13 15.47 -9.70
N GLU A 123 1.34 15.25 -10.74
CA GLU A 123 1.31 13.96 -11.44
C GLU A 123 2.67 13.51 -12.00
N PRO A 124 3.47 14.34 -12.68
CA PRO A 124 4.82 13.95 -13.11
C PRO A 124 5.72 13.47 -11.96
N ALA A 125 5.74 14.20 -10.84
CA ALA A 125 6.51 13.82 -9.67
C ALA A 125 6.00 12.53 -9.02
N MET A 126 4.67 12.35 -8.98
CA MET A 126 4.04 11.14 -8.45
C MET A 126 4.36 9.92 -9.31
N LYS A 127 4.31 10.04 -10.65
CA LYS A 127 4.70 8.96 -11.57
C LYS A 127 6.16 8.56 -11.36
N ALA A 128 7.07 9.53 -11.32
CA ALA A 128 8.48 9.28 -11.06
C ALA A 128 8.71 8.57 -9.70
N TRP A 129 7.93 8.95 -8.67
CA TRP A 129 7.96 8.29 -7.38
C TRP A 129 7.47 6.83 -7.44
N ILE A 130 6.33 6.58 -8.11
CA ILE A 130 5.76 5.23 -8.28
C ILE A 130 6.71 4.35 -9.10
N ASP A 131 7.29 4.86 -10.20
CA ASP A 131 8.28 4.14 -11.01
C ASP A 131 9.52 3.76 -10.17
N GLY A 132 9.93 4.65 -9.25
CA GLY A 132 11.00 4.43 -8.28
C GLY A 132 10.73 3.33 -7.23
N LEU A 133 9.53 2.76 -7.18
CA LEU A 133 9.22 1.57 -6.37
C LEU A 133 9.78 0.27 -6.97
N GLY A 134 10.22 0.28 -8.23
CA GLY A 134 10.82 -0.90 -8.87
C GLY A 134 9.80 -1.96 -9.30
N ALA A 135 8.55 -1.55 -9.55
CA ALA A 135 7.47 -2.43 -9.98
C ALA A 135 7.54 -2.86 -11.47
N GLY A 136 8.55 -2.39 -12.21
CA GLY A 136 8.69 -2.59 -13.65
C GLY A 136 8.09 -1.43 -14.45
N SER A 137 7.90 -1.62 -15.77
CA SER A 137 7.27 -0.62 -16.62
C SER A 137 5.77 -0.53 -16.32
N LEU A 138 5.33 0.64 -15.86
CA LEU A 138 3.94 0.93 -15.50
C LEU A 138 3.31 1.84 -16.55
N ALA A 139 2.03 1.57 -16.83
CA ALA A 139 1.15 2.49 -17.52
C ALA A 139 0.28 3.21 -16.48
N TYR A 140 -0.15 4.42 -16.84
CA TYR A 140 -0.88 5.31 -15.96
C TYR A 140 -2.23 5.69 -16.54
N ALA A 141 -3.25 5.74 -15.70
CA ALA A 141 -4.59 6.20 -16.08
C ALA A 141 -5.20 7.07 -14.98
N ARG A 142 -6.00 8.07 -15.38
CA ARG A 142 -6.91 8.76 -14.46
C ARG A 142 -8.30 8.17 -14.57
N ARG A 143 -8.92 7.84 -13.44
CA ARG A 143 -10.30 7.36 -13.39
C ARG A 143 -10.94 7.70 -12.05
N ASP A 144 -12.14 8.29 -12.08
CA ASP A 144 -12.96 8.59 -10.90
C ASP A 144 -12.20 9.26 -9.74
N GLY A 145 -11.34 10.23 -10.05
CA GLY A 145 -10.55 10.95 -9.05
C GLY A 145 -9.34 10.20 -8.51
N LEU A 146 -8.91 9.12 -9.17
CA LEU A 146 -7.66 8.41 -8.87
C LEU A 146 -6.66 8.54 -10.02
N LEU A 147 -5.37 8.63 -9.67
CA LEU A 147 -4.27 8.26 -10.55
C LEU A 147 -3.92 6.81 -10.26
N ILE A 148 -4.00 5.98 -11.29
CA ILE A 148 -3.82 4.53 -11.24
C ILE A 148 -2.55 4.17 -12.01
N ALA A 149 -1.71 3.32 -11.43
CA ALA A 149 -0.51 2.78 -12.05
C ALA A 149 -0.50 1.25 -11.97
N ALA A 150 -0.37 0.60 -13.12
CA ALA A 150 -0.32 -0.86 -13.24
C ALA A 150 0.38 -1.24 -14.57
N PRO A 151 0.73 -2.52 -14.81
CA PRO A 151 1.19 -2.95 -16.12
C PRO A 151 0.21 -2.53 -17.23
N ALA A 152 0.73 -2.21 -18.43
CA ALA A 152 -0.09 -1.71 -19.54
C ALA A 152 -1.30 -2.59 -19.86
N TRP A 153 -1.11 -3.90 -19.90
CA TRP A 153 -2.19 -4.87 -20.13
C TRP A 153 -3.27 -4.83 -19.03
N ALA A 154 -2.89 -4.54 -17.78
CA ALA A 154 -3.82 -4.44 -16.66
C ALA A 154 -4.63 -3.14 -16.73
N ILE A 155 -4.01 -2.02 -17.11
CA ILE A 155 -4.71 -0.75 -17.37
C ILE A 155 -5.74 -0.92 -18.48
N GLU A 156 -5.38 -1.52 -19.61
CA GLU A 156 -6.33 -1.77 -20.72
C GLU A 156 -7.48 -2.69 -20.29
N ARG A 157 -7.17 -3.77 -19.55
CA ARG A 157 -8.19 -4.65 -18.97
C ARG A 157 -9.16 -3.88 -18.07
N ARG A 158 -8.66 -2.97 -17.23
CA ARG A 158 -9.49 -2.18 -16.31
C ARG A 158 -10.34 -1.13 -17.04
N LYS A 159 -9.89 -0.55 -18.15
CA LYS A 159 -10.71 0.35 -18.97
C LYS A 159 -11.98 -0.34 -19.49
N ALA A 160 -11.87 -1.62 -19.87
CA ALA A 160 -12.99 -2.41 -20.38
C ALA A 160 -13.94 -2.93 -19.28
N GLN A 161 -13.52 -2.88 -18.01
CA GLN A 161 -14.29 -3.43 -16.90
C GLN A 161 -15.13 -2.35 -16.20
N PRO A 162 -16.39 -2.66 -15.86
CA PRO A 162 -17.22 -1.78 -15.04
C PRO A 162 -16.61 -1.66 -13.63
N ALA A 163 -16.80 -0.49 -13.01
CA ALA A 163 -16.39 -0.30 -11.63
C ALA A 163 -17.17 -1.26 -10.72
N LEU A 164 -16.46 -2.04 -9.91
CA LEU A 164 -17.04 -3.07 -9.05
C LEU A 164 -16.97 -2.64 -7.59
N ARG A 165 -18.12 -2.67 -6.90
CA ARG A 165 -18.16 -2.51 -5.44
C ARG A 165 -18.31 -3.87 -4.79
N ARG A 166 -17.29 -4.27 -4.03
CA ARG A 166 -17.33 -5.51 -3.26
C ARG A 166 -17.69 -5.21 -1.81
N ALA A 167 -18.81 -5.77 -1.35
CA ALA A 167 -19.28 -5.59 0.03
C ALA A 167 -18.25 -6.09 1.05
N GLU A 168 -17.44 -7.10 0.69
CA GLU A 168 -16.38 -7.61 1.55
C GLU A 168 -15.33 -6.53 1.88
N LEU A 169 -15.01 -5.63 0.94
CA LEU A 169 -14.09 -4.52 1.19
C LEU A 169 -14.69 -3.53 2.18
N SER A 170 -15.96 -3.15 2.02
CA SER A 170 -16.64 -2.28 2.98
C SER A 170 -16.70 -2.90 4.38
N GLN A 171 -16.97 -4.21 4.47
CA GLN A 171 -17.00 -4.94 5.74
C GLN A 171 -15.61 -5.04 6.39
N ALA A 172 -14.57 -5.31 5.61
CA ALA A 172 -13.20 -5.35 6.11
C ALA A 172 -12.76 -3.96 6.57
N ALA A 173 -13.07 -2.91 5.81
CA ALA A 173 -12.81 -1.52 6.18
C ALA A 173 -13.57 -1.12 7.45
N ALA A 174 -14.77 -1.66 7.70
CA ALA A 174 -15.55 -1.38 8.91
C ALA A 174 -14.91 -1.92 10.18
N LYS A 175 -14.14 -2.99 10.03
CA LYS A 175 -13.31 -3.57 11.09
C LYS A 175 -11.90 -2.96 11.13
N GLY A 176 -11.64 -2.01 10.22
CA GLY A 176 -10.41 -1.25 10.16
C GLY A 176 -10.09 -0.60 11.51
N THR A 177 -8.81 -0.54 11.78
CA THR A 177 -8.24 -0.05 13.02
C THR A 177 -7.65 1.34 12.87
N ASN A 178 -7.88 2.00 11.73
CA ASN A 178 -7.38 3.33 11.42
C ASN A 178 -5.87 3.45 11.64
N ALA A 179 -5.11 2.39 11.35
CA ALA A 179 -3.67 2.38 11.41
C ALA A 179 -3.05 3.15 10.23
N PRO A 180 -1.78 3.59 10.30
CA PRO A 180 -1.08 4.19 9.16
C PRO A 180 -0.99 3.24 7.95
N VAL A 181 -1.02 1.93 8.20
CA VAL A 181 -1.08 0.90 7.16
C VAL A 181 -2.18 -0.09 7.53
N GLU A 182 -3.14 -0.28 6.63
CA GLU A 182 -4.23 -1.25 6.80
C GLU A 182 -4.26 -2.24 5.64
N VAL A 183 -4.54 -3.50 5.95
CA VAL A 183 -4.71 -4.57 4.95
C VAL A 183 -6.11 -5.11 5.05
N TYR A 184 -6.87 -5.00 3.97
CA TYR A 184 -8.21 -5.55 3.86
C TYR A 184 -8.17 -6.77 2.97
N LEU A 185 -8.41 -7.94 3.55
CA LEU A 185 -8.55 -9.18 2.78
C LEU A 185 -9.96 -9.25 2.19
N ILE A 186 -10.05 -9.52 0.89
CA ILE A 186 -11.28 -9.58 0.13
C ILE A 186 -11.40 -11.01 -0.44
N PRO A 187 -11.90 -11.98 0.35
CA PRO A 187 -11.92 -13.37 -0.08
C PRO A 187 -12.72 -13.53 -1.38
N SER A 188 -12.20 -14.29 -2.35
CA SER A 188 -12.96 -14.64 -3.55
C SER A 188 -14.08 -15.63 -3.19
N ALA A 189 -15.07 -15.79 -4.08
CA ALA A 189 -16.13 -16.78 -3.86
C ALA A 189 -15.57 -18.21 -3.69
N ASP A 190 -14.49 -18.55 -4.40
CA ASP A 190 -13.77 -19.82 -4.25
C ASP A 190 -13.02 -19.95 -2.92
N SER A 191 -12.60 -18.84 -2.31
CA SER A 191 -11.91 -18.85 -1.00
C SER A 191 -12.84 -19.14 0.18
N ARG A 192 -14.17 -19.15 -0.05
CA ARG A 192 -15.20 -19.40 0.97
C ARG A 192 -15.67 -20.86 1.00
N ARG A 193 -15.16 -21.71 0.12
CA ARG A 193 -15.50 -23.14 0.04
C ARG A 193 -14.38 -24.01 0.60
#